data_AF-A0A1V5SQF2-F1
#
_entry.id   AF-A0A1V5SQF2-F1
#
_cell.length_a   1.000
_cell.length_b   1.000
_cell.length_c   1.000
_cell.angle_alpha   90.00
_cell.angle_beta   90.00
_cell.angle_gamma   90.00
#
_symmetry.space_group_name_H-M   'P 1'
#
loop_
_entity.id
_entity.type
_entity.pdbx_description
1 polymer ?
#
loop_
_entity_poly.entity_id
_entity_poly.type
_entity_poly.pdbx_seq_one_letter_code
_entity_poly.pdbx_strand_id
1 'polypeptide(L)'
;MRIAGKESKGFTLIEVLIVIVIISVLAALVIPRFTGHGERARAAEAVVTLGALHRAMAQYFDEVGEYPALNSTDDIDRELGIGITVTQGWKFSTAADGSVTASLGAGEGASSLTLNIDGTWGGAGDYAPGGKYSPYLPGSANAAPDP
;
A
#
# COMPACT_ATOMS: atom_id res chain seq x y z
N MET A 1 23.95 60.79 34.69
CA MET A 1 23.87 59.32 34.47
C MET A 1 23.65 59.10 32.97
N ARG A 2 24.67 58.67 32.21
CA ARG A 2 24.53 58.41 30.76
C ARG A 2 24.16 56.94 30.60
N ILE A 3 23.01 56.65 30.00
CA ILE A 3 22.63 55.29 29.63
C ILE A 3 23.34 54.97 28.32
N ALA A 4 24.28 54.03 28.36
CA ALA A 4 24.94 53.53 27.16
C ALA A 4 23.91 52.76 26.33
N GLY A 5 23.55 53.30 25.16
CA GLY A 5 22.67 52.63 24.21
C GLY A 5 23.30 51.32 23.74
N LYS A 6 22.60 50.22 23.94
CA LYS A 6 23.02 48.91 23.46
C LYS A 6 22.86 48.90 21.94
N GLU A 7 23.98 48.86 21.21
CA GLU A 7 24.04 48.78 19.75
C GLU A 7 23.16 47.62 19.25
N SER A 8 21.99 47.95 18.70
CA SER A 8 21.11 47.00 18.03
C SER A 8 21.72 46.63 16.68
N LYS A 9 22.48 45.54 16.66
CA LYS A 9 23.00 44.92 15.44
C LYS A 9 21.83 44.41 14.59
N GLY A 10 21.59 45.04 13.45
CA GLY A 10 20.65 44.58 12.44
C GLY A 10 21.22 43.43 11.60
N PHE A 11 20.34 42.59 11.07
CA PHE A 11 20.71 41.55 10.09
C PHE A 11 21.26 42.20 8.81
N THR A 12 22.30 41.63 8.23
CA THR A 12 22.81 42.08 6.94
C THR A 12 22.01 41.46 5.79
N LEU A 13 21.86 42.22 4.69
CA LEU A 13 21.22 41.70 3.47
C LEU A 13 21.96 40.48 2.91
N ILE A 14 23.29 40.42 3.10
CA ILE A 14 24.09 39.28 2.64
C ILE A 14 23.85 38.03 3.49
N GLU A 15 23.60 38.15 4.80
CA GLU A 15 23.19 37.02 5.64
C GLU A 15 21.86 36.44 5.18
N VAL A 16 20.88 37.30 4.86
CA VAL A 16 19.59 36.85 4.34
C VAL A 16 19.74 36.21 2.95
N LEU A 17 20.59 36.76 2.09
CA LEU A 17 20.85 36.23 0.74
C LEU A 17 21.44 34.82 0.78
N ILE A 18 22.43 34.58 1.63
CA ILE A 18 23.08 33.27 1.75
C ILE A 18 22.09 32.24 2.32
N VAL A 19 21.27 32.63 3.28
CA VAL A 19 20.25 31.75 3.87
C VAL A 19 19.24 31.30 2.82
N ILE A 20 18.72 32.21 1.98
CA ILE A 20 17.75 31.83 0.94
C ILE A 20 18.38 30.95 -0.16
N VAL A 21 19.67 31.13 -0.44
CA VAL A 21 20.41 30.28 -1.38
C VAL A 21 20.58 28.87 -0.82
N ILE A 22 20.92 28.73 0.46
CA ILE A 22 21.09 27.42 1.08
C ILE A 22 19.74 26.68 1.18
N ILE A 23 18.66 27.34 1.62
CA ILE A 23 17.35 26.69 1.71
C ILE A 23 16.81 26.29 0.33
N SER A 24 17.09 27.05 -0.73
CA SER A 24 16.61 26.70 -2.08
C SER A 24 17.31 25.46 -2.64
N VAL A 25 18.61 25.30 -2.40
CA VAL A 25 19.37 24.10 -2.77
C VAL A 25 18.92 22.89 -1.94
N LEU A 26 18.75 23.05 -0.63
CA LEU A 26 18.30 21.96 0.23
C LEU A 26 16.87 21.52 -0.10
N ALA A 27 15.96 22.47 -0.37
CA ALA A 27 14.58 22.15 -0.74
C ALA A 27 14.51 21.33 -2.04
N ALA A 28 15.35 21.64 -3.03
CA ALA A 28 15.40 20.89 -4.29
C ALA A 28 15.86 19.42 -4.11
N LEU A 29 16.72 19.16 -3.12
CA LEU A 29 17.27 17.81 -2.87
C LEU A 29 16.39 16.92 -2.00
N VAL A 30 15.52 17.51 -1.18
CA VAL A 30 14.72 16.77 -0.17
C VAL A 30 13.40 16.22 -0.74
N ILE A 31 12.82 16.85 -1.76
CA ILE A 31 11.51 16.46 -2.31
C ILE A 31 11.45 15.05 -2.96
N PRO A 32 12.46 14.54 -3.69
CA PRO A 32 12.23 13.40 -4.58
C PRO A 32 12.16 12.01 -3.92
N ARG A 33 12.19 11.88 -2.58
CA ARG A 33 12.48 10.57 -1.94
C ARG A 33 11.31 9.76 -1.40
N PHE A 34 10.05 10.16 -1.60
CA PHE A 34 8.92 9.54 -0.89
C PHE A 34 7.85 8.82 -1.74
N THR A 35 8.09 8.53 -3.03
CA THR A 35 7.01 8.00 -3.88
C THR A 35 6.75 6.49 -3.75
N GLY A 36 7.69 5.67 -3.25
CA GLY A 36 7.54 4.20 -3.23
C GLY A 36 7.13 3.55 -1.90
N HIS A 37 7.30 4.24 -0.76
CA HIS A 37 6.98 3.65 0.55
C HIS A 37 5.47 3.53 0.79
N GLY A 38 4.69 4.49 0.27
CA GLY A 38 3.24 4.45 0.34
C GLY A 38 2.65 3.29 -0.46
N GLU A 39 3.22 2.95 -1.62
CA GLU A 39 2.73 1.88 -2.49
C GLU A 39 2.88 0.50 -1.84
N ARG A 40 4.03 0.23 -1.20
CA ARG A 40 4.21 -1.02 -0.45
C ARG A 40 3.30 -1.12 0.77
N ALA A 41 3.06 -0.01 1.47
CA ALA A 41 2.11 0.01 2.59
C ALA A 41 0.68 -0.29 2.12
N ARG A 42 0.26 0.29 0.99
CA ARG A 42 -1.04 0.00 0.35
C ARG A 42 -1.16 -1.47 -0.07
N ALA A 43 -0.07 -2.06 -0.56
CA ALA A 43 -0.06 -3.48 -0.93
C ALA A 43 -0.12 -4.40 0.29
N ALA A 44 0.55 -4.03 1.38
CA ALA A 44 0.48 -4.77 2.65
C ALA A 44 -0.94 -4.78 3.24
N GLU A 45 -1.68 -3.67 3.13
CA GLU A 45 -3.10 -3.63 3.51
C GLU A 45 -3.93 -4.63 2.68
N ALA A 46 -3.70 -4.69 1.36
CA ALA A 46 -4.38 -5.66 0.50
C ALA A 46 -4.07 -7.11 0.89
N VAL A 47 -2.82 -7.43 1.27
CA VAL A 47 -2.43 -8.77 1.76
C VAL A 47 -3.24 -9.17 2.99
N VAL A 48 -3.44 -8.26 3.94
CA VAL A 48 -4.23 -8.53 5.15
C VAL A 48 -5.68 -8.84 4.79
N THR A 49 -6.29 -8.03 3.92
CA THR A 49 -7.66 -8.23 3.44
C THR A 49 -7.80 -9.54 2.66
N LEU A 50 -6.84 -9.88 1.78
CA LEU A 50 -6.82 -11.16 1.06
C LEU A 50 -6.71 -12.36 2.01
N GLY A 51 -5.93 -12.25 3.08
CA GLY A 51 -5.88 -13.29 4.11
C GLY A 51 -7.21 -13.47 4.86
N ALA A 52 -7.94 -12.38 5.12
CA ALA A 52 -9.28 -12.45 5.70
C ALA A 52 -10.30 -13.08 4.73
N LEU A 53 -10.27 -12.66 3.46
CA LEU A 53 -11.07 -13.23 2.38
C LEU A 53 -10.84 -14.74 2.22
N HIS A 54 -9.58 -15.16 2.20
CA HIS A 54 -9.23 -16.57 2.05
C HIS A 54 -9.80 -17.43 3.18
N ARG A 55 -9.79 -16.92 4.43
CA ARG A 55 -10.43 -17.62 5.56
C ARG A 55 -11.96 -17.65 5.45
N ALA A 56 -12.57 -16.54 5.02
CA ALA A 56 -14.02 -16.48 4.80
C ALA A 56 -14.46 -17.43 3.68
N MET A 57 -13.66 -17.56 2.62
CA MET A 57 -13.86 -18.54 1.56
C MET A 57 -13.82 -19.97 2.09
N ALA A 58 -12.81 -20.30 2.91
CA ALA A 58 -12.73 -21.63 3.52
C ALA A 58 -13.97 -21.92 4.40
N GLN A 59 -14.40 -20.96 5.22
CA GLN A 59 -15.62 -21.13 6.03
C GLN A 59 -16.86 -21.32 5.16
N TYR A 60 -17.02 -20.52 4.10
CA TYR A 60 -18.16 -20.65 3.19
C TYR A 60 -18.18 -22.02 2.51
N PHE A 61 -17.01 -22.53 2.10
CA PHE A 61 -16.89 -23.87 1.52
C PHE A 61 -17.28 -24.96 2.54
N ASP A 62 -16.91 -24.82 3.81
CA ASP A 62 -17.32 -25.75 4.85
C ASP A 62 -18.85 -25.77 5.07
N GLU A 63 -19.53 -24.65 4.82
CA GLU A 63 -20.99 -24.52 4.98
C GLU A 63 -21.78 -24.95 3.73
N VAL A 64 -21.31 -24.60 2.54
CA VAL A 64 -22.07 -24.73 1.27
C VAL A 64 -21.48 -25.81 0.35
N GLY A 65 -20.21 -26.16 0.51
CA GLY A 65 -19.51 -27.17 -0.30
C GLY A 65 -18.96 -26.65 -1.64
N GLU A 66 -19.07 -25.35 -1.92
CA GLU A 66 -18.54 -24.70 -3.12
C GLU A 66 -18.04 -23.28 -2.80
N TYR A 67 -17.09 -22.77 -3.60
CA TYR A 67 -16.62 -21.39 -3.48
C TYR A 67 -17.49 -20.44 -4.31
N PRO A 68 -17.93 -19.31 -3.75
CA PRO A 68 -18.69 -18.32 -4.49
C PRO A 68 -17.73 -17.49 -5.35
N ALA A 69 -18.09 -17.30 -6.62
CA ALA A 69 -17.35 -16.43 -7.54
C ALA A 69 -17.97 -15.02 -7.53
N LEU A 70 -17.37 -14.11 -6.77
CA LEU A 70 -17.88 -12.76 -6.54
C LEU A 70 -16.95 -11.75 -7.23
N ASN A 71 -17.50 -10.97 -8.15
CA ASN A 71 -16.72 -10.08 -9.02
C ASN A 71 -16.61 -8.64 -8.49
N SER A 72 -17.16 -8.37 -7.30
CA SER A 72 -17.13 -7.04 -6.70
C SER A 72 -16.97 -7.12 -5.18
N THR A 73 -16.34 -6.10 -4.60
CA THR A 73 -16.18 -5.98 -3.15
C THR A 73 -17.54 -5.88 -2.43
N ASP A 74 -18.55 -5.27 -3.07
CA ASP A 74 -19.88 -5.12 -2.48
C ASP A 74 -20.63 -6.46 -2.41
N ASP A 75 -20.47 -7.31 -3.44
CA ASP A 75 -21.04 -8.67 -3.42
C ASP A 75 -20.36 -9.54 -2.36
N ILE A 76 -19.05 -9.39 -2.22
CA ILE A 76 -18.26 -10.04 -1.18
C ILE A 76 -18.77 -9.67 0.22
N ASP A 77 -19.02 -8.38 0.48
CA ASP A 77 -19.48 -7.94 1.80
C ASP A 77 -20.88 -8.48 2.11
N ARG A 78 -21.77 -8.50 1.11
CA ARG A 78 -23.13 -9.03 1.24
C ARG A 78 -23.16 -10.54 1.48
N GLU A 79 -22.31 -11.29 0.80
CA GLU A 79 -22.33 -12.76 0.85
C GLU A 79 -21.49 -13.32 2.01
N LEU A 80 -20.31 -12.73 2.27
CA LEU A 80 -19.36 -13.24 3.26
C LEU A 80 -19.38 -12.46 4.59
N GLY A 81 -20.01 -11.28 4.63
CA GLY A 81 -20.21 -10.51 5.87
C GLY A 81 -18.93 -10.01 6.54
N ILE A 82 -17.83 -9.86 5.79
CA ILE A 82 -16.49 -9.56 6.32
C ILE A 82 -16.19 -8.06 6.53
N GLY A 83 -17.08 -7.15 6.14
CA GLY A 83 -16.95 -5.72 6.43
C GLY A 83 -15.78 -5.06 5.70
N ILE A 84 -15.57 -5.33 4.41
CA ILE A 84 -14.46 -4.71 3.66
C ILE A 84 -14.80 -3.28 3.30
N THR A 85 -13.98 -2.34 3.76
CA THR A 85 -13.95 -0.99 3.22
C THR A 85 -12.90 -0.92 2.11
N VAL A 86 -13.30 -0.47 0.92
CA VAL A 86 -12.35 -0.23 -0.18
C VAL A 86 -11.45 0.95 0.17
N THR A 87 -10.25 0.65 0.68
CA THR A 87 -9.21 1.65 0.91
C THR A 87 -8.27 1.73 -0.28
N GLN A 88 -7.80 2.94 -0.59
CA GLN A 88 -6.67 3.19 -1.51
C GLN A 88 -6.87 2.68 -2.97
N GLY A 89 -8.11 2.37 -3.38
CA GLY A 89 -8.47 2.03 -4.77
C GLY A 89 -8.44 0.54 -5.12
N TRP A 90 -8.17 -0.34 -4.15
CA TRP A 90 -8.21 -1.78 -4.36
C TRP A 90 -9.63 -2.30 -4.60
N LYS A 91 -9.81 -3.17 -5.59
CA LYS A 91 -11.03 -3.95 -5.80
C LYS A 91 -10.76 -5.41 -5.51
N PHE A 92 -11.67 -6.07 -4.81
CA PHE A 92 -11.53 -7.46 -4.44
C PHE A 92 -12.52 -8.32 -5.23
N SER A 93 -12.08 -9.51 -5.58
CA SER A 93 -12.90 -10.53 -6.23
C SER A 93 -12.51 -11.92 -5.72
N THR A 94 -13.46 -12.85 -5.76
CA THR A 94 -13.26 -14.27 -5.46
C THR A 94 -13.59 -15.09 -6.71
N ALA A 95 -12.99 -16.27 -6.84
CA ALA A 95 -13.24 -17.17 -7.95
C ALA A 95 -13.72 -18.55 -7.43
N ALA A 96 -14.39 -19.30 -8.31
CA ALA A 96 -14.96 -20.61 -7.99
C ALA A 96 -13.89 -21.68 -7.66
N ASP A 97 -12.62 -21.40 -7.95
CA ASP A 97 -11.48 -22.22 -7.55
C ASP A 97 -10.97 -21.93 -6.12
N GLY A 98 -11.62 -21.00 -5.41
CA GLY A 98 -11.26 -20.56 -4.06
C GLY A 98 -10.15 -19.50 -4.01
N SER A 99 -9.65 -19.05 -5.17
CA SER A 99 -8.68 -17.95 -5.21
C SER A 99 -9.34 -16.61 -4.90
N VAL A 100 -8.57 -15.74 -4.23
CA VAL A 100 -9.00 -14.38 -3.87
C VAL A 100 -8.02 -13.39 -4.48
N THR A 101 -8.53 -12.36 -5.15
CA THR A 101 -7.71 -11.40 -5.91
C THR A 101 -8.01 -9.97 -5.50
N ALA A 102 -6.94 -9.21 -5.28
CA ALA A 102 -6.97 -7.76 -5.17
C ALA A 102 -6.47 -7.17 -6.49
N SER A 103 -7.19 -6.21 -7.05
CA SER A 103 -6.86 -5.54 -8.31
C SER A 103 -6.84 -4.03 -8.14
N LEU A 104 -5.93 -3.37 -8.86
CA LEU A 104 -5.77 -1.93 -8.91
C LEU A 104 -5.66 -1.47 -10.36
N GLY A 105 -6.50 -0.51 -10.76
CA GLY A 105 -6.54 0.03 -12.11
C GLY A 105 -7.23 -0.89 -13.13
N ALA A 106 -7.37 -0.39 -14.36
CA ALA A 106 -7.91 -1.14 -15.50
C ALA A 106 -7.10 -0.78 -16.75
N GLY A 107 -6.74 -1.77 -17.56
CA GLY A 107 -5.95 -1.58 -18.78
C GLY A 107 -4.43 -1.59 -18.55
N GLU A 108 -3.69 -0.82 -19.35
CA GLU A 108 -2.23 -0.76 -19.30
C GLU A 108 -1.76 -0.17 -17.96
N GLY A 109 -0.95 -0.92 -17.21
CA GLY A 109 -0.55 -0.58 -15.83
C GLY A 109 -1.49 -1.11 -14.73
N ALA A 110 -2.54 -1.87 -15.07
CA ALA A 110 -3.30 -2.62 -14.08
C ALA A 110 -2.39 -3.61 -13.34
N SER A 111 -2.59 -3.72 -12.04
CA SER A 111 -1.84 -4.62 -11.19
C SER A 111 -2.79 -5.44 -10.33
N SER A 112 -2.40 -6.67 -10.03
CA SER A 112 -3.16 -7.57 -9.17
C SER A 112 -2.27 -8.38 -8.26
N LEU A 113 -2.83 -8.79 -7.13
CA LEU A 113 -2.26 -9.74 -6.20
C LEU A 113 -3.32 -10.79 -5.90
N THR A 114 -2.98 -12.05 -6.10
CA THR A 114 -3.88 -13.19 -5.93
C THR A 114 -3.31 -14.12 -4.88
N LEU A 115 -4.15 -14.52 -3.92
CA LEU A 115 -3.87 -15.61 -2.99
C LEU A 115 -4.69 -16.82 -3.44
N ASN A 116 -3.99 -17.89 -3.82
CA ASN A 116 -4.59 -19.14 -4.23
C ASN A 116 -4.92 -19.99 -2.99
N ILE A 117 -5.82 -20.95 -3.18
CA ILE A 117 -6.27 -21.88 -2.14
C ILE A 117 -5.14 -22.74 -1.56
N ASP A 118 -4.11 -23.02 -2.36
CA ASP A 118 -2.90 -23.75 -1.95
C ASP A 118 -1.93 -22.88 -1.11
N GLY A 119 -2.30 -21.63 -0.82
CA GLY A 119 -1.48 -20.68 -0.09
C GLY A 119 -0.39 -20.02 -0.94
N THR A 120 -0.32 -20.32 -2.24
CA THR A 120 0.62 -19.66 -3.14
C THR A 120 0.12 -18.27 -3.53
N TRP A 121 1.08 -17.39 -3.79
CA TRP A 121 0.79 -16.04 -4.27
C TRP A 121 1.04 -15.94 -5.76
N GLY A 122 0.11 -15.29 -6.47
CA GLY A 122 0.20 -14.93 -7.87
C GLY A 122 -0.21 -13.48 -8.11
N GLY A 123 -0.30 -13.07 -9.36
CA GLY A 123 -0.74 -11.72 -9.73
C GLY A 123 -0.06 -11.20 -10.98
N ALA A 124 -0.37 -9.95 -11.34
CA ALA A 124 0.24 -9.23 -12.46
C ALA A 124 0.64 -7.80 -12.06
N GLY A 125 1.61 -7.22 -12.77
CA GLY A 125 2.04 -5.83 -12.57
C GLY A 125 2.93 -5.61 -11.36
N ASP A 126 2.98 -4.36 -10.87
CA ASP A 126 4.00 -3.92 -9.92
C ASP A 126 3.85 -4.52 -8.51
N TYR A 127 2.65 -4.98 -8.15
CA TYR A 127 2.33 -5.54 -6.83
C TYR A 127 2.34 -7.08 -6.79
N ALA A 128 2.46 -7.74 -7.95
CA ALA A 128 2.56 -9.18 -8.05
C ALA A 128 3.83 -9.69 -7.34
N PRO A 129 3.90 -10.99 -6.99
CA PRO A 129 5.11 -11.59 -6.45
C PRO A 129 6.32 -11.31 -7.35
N GLY A 130 7.34 -10.63 -6.81
CA GLY A 130 8.54 -10.22 -7.57
C GLY A 130 8.40 -8.91 -8.35
N GLY A 131 7.24 -8.24 -8.30
CA GLY A 131 7.02 -6.90 -8.83
C GLY A 131 7.72 -5.81 -8.01
N LYS A 132 7.82 -4.60 -8.60
CA LYS A 132 8.53 -3.44 -8.03
C LYS A 132 8.10 -3.08 -6.60
N TYR A 133 6.81 -3.22 -6.32
CA TYR A 133 6.16 -2.94 -5.05
C TYR A 133 5.55 -4.19 -4.41
N SER A 134 6.00 -5.38 -4.80
CA SER A 134 5.63 -6.65 -4.16
C SER A 134 5.71 -6.48 -2.64
N PRO A 135 4.59 -6.67 -1.91
CA PRO A 135 4.61 -6.64 -0.46
C PRO A 135 5.30 -7.88 0.10
N TYR A 136 5.47 -7.92 1.42
CA TYR A 136 5.88 -9.14 2.12
C TYR A 136 4.74 -10.15 2.06
N LEU A 137 4.99 -11.29 1.41
CA LEU A 137 4.00 -12.33 1.21
C LEU A 137 4.38 -13.55 2.08
N PRO A 138 3.53 -13.97 3.04
CA PRO A 138 3.78 -15.16 3.85
C PRO A 138 4.04 -16.39 2.98
N GLY A 139 5.05 -17.19 3.31
CA GLY A 139 5.41 -18.40 2.56
C GLY A 139 6.06 -18.15 1.18
N SER A 140 6.34 -16.90 0.81
CA SER A 140 7.09 -16.56 -0.41
C SER A 140 8.59 -16.40 -0.15
N ALA A 141 9.41 -16.43 -1.19
CA ALA A 141 10.86 -16.18 -1.12
C ALA A 141 11.23 -14.80 -0.55
N ASN A 142 10.27 -13.86 -0.51
CA ASN A 142 10.45 -12.51 0.03
C ASN A 142 9.87 -12.36 1.44
N ALA A 143 9.52 -13.45 2.14
CA ALA A 143 9.02 -13.41 3.51
C ALA A 143 10.05 -12.76 4.44
N ALA A 144 9.58 -11.97 5.41
CA ALA A 144 10.46 -11.45 6.45
C ALA A 144 11.09 -12.63 7.24
N PRO A 145 12.35 -12.51 7.71
CA PRO A 145 12.87 -13.47 8.68
C PRO A 145 11.96 -13.45 9.92
N ASP A 146 11.54 -14.62 10.38
CA ASP A 146 10.70 -14.75 11.58
C ASP A 146 11.34 -14.00 12.77
N PRO A 147 10.55 -13.26 13.59
CA PRO A 147 11.06 -12.49 14.72
C PRO A 147 11.64 -13.36 15.85
#